data_AF-A0A7C3AS85-F1
#
_entry.id   AF-A0A7C3AS85-F1
#
_cell.length_a   1.000
_cell.length_b   1.000
_cell.length_c   1.000
_cell.angle_alpha   90.00
_cell.angle_beta   90.00
_cell.angle_gamma   90.00
#
_symmetry.space_group_name_H-M   'P 1'
#
loop_
_entity.id
_entity.type
_entity.pdbx_description
1 polymer ?
#
loop_
_entity_poly.entity_id
_entity_poly.type
_entity_poly.pdbx_seq_one_letter_code
_entity_poly.pdbx_strand_id
1 'polypeptide(L)' 'MIAIRTEQEIEVLRQANRIVAEVLVALVGMIKPGVKTRDLDAAAEDMLRERGACPAFKGYRGYP' A
#
# COMPACT_ATOMS: atom_id res chain seq x y z
N MET A 1 -7.52 14.22 21.34
CA MET A 1 -8.04 12.95 21.89
C MET A 1 -7.46 11.82 21.06
N ILE A 2 -6.87 10.80 21.67
CA ILE A 2 -6.30 9.63 20.96
C ILE A 2 -7.35 8.53 20.99
N ALA A 3 -7.65 7.93 19.84
CA ALA A 3 -8.58 6.82 19.76
C ALA A 3 -7.92 5.52 20.24
N ILE A 4 -8.49 4.89 21.27
CA ILE A 4 -8.10 3.54 21.70
C ILE A 4 -8.85 2.55 20.82
N ARG A 5 -8.09 1.70 20.12
CA ARG A 5 -8.66 0.72 19.18
C ARG A 5 -9.17 -0.51 19.91
N THR A 6 -10.26 -1.08 19.42
CA THR A 6 -10.76 -2.39 19.82
C THR A 6 -9.91 -3.51 19.21
N GLU A 7 -10.01 -4.72 19.75
CA GLU A 7 -9.31 -5.90 19.22
C GLU A 7 -9.67 -6.17 17.76
N GLN A 8 -10.95 -6.00 17.39
CA GLN A 8 -11.43 -6.16 16.03
C GLN A 8 -10.78 -5.14 15.07
N GLU A 9 -10.71 -3.87 15.47
CA GLU A 9 -10.04 -2.84 14.67
C GLU A 9 -8.54 -3.12 14.50
N ILE A 10 -7.89 -3.64 15.55
CA ILE A 10 -6.48 -4.04 15.49
C ILE A 10 -6.27 -5.17 14.48
N GLU A 11 -7.17 -6.16 14.42
CA GLU A 11 -7.07 -7.24 13.45
C GLU A 11 -7.24 -6.74 12.01
N VAL A 12 -8.18 -5.84 11.75
CA VAL A 12 -8.34 -5.20 10.44
C VAL A 12 -7.07 -4.44 10.05
N LEU A 13 -6.50 -3.66 10.96
CA LEU A 13 -5.24 -2.95 10.73
C LEU A 13 -4.07 -3.91 10.46
N ARG A 14 -4.02 -5.04 11.16
CA ARG A 14 -2.98 -6.06 10.99
C ARG A 14 -2.98 -6.63 9.58
N GLN A 15 -4.17 -6.97 9.05
CA GLN A 15 -4.33 -7.47 7.69
C GLN A 15 -3.95 -6.41 6.65
N ALA A 16 -4.43 -5.17 6.80
CA ALA A 16 -4.10 -4.08 5.90
C ALA A 16 -2.58 -3.79 5.87
N ASN A 17 -1.94 -3.71 7.03
CA ASN A 17 -0.50 -3.43 7.13
C ASN A 17 0.36 -4.57 6.58
N ARG A 18 -0.09 -5.82 6.70
CA ARG A 18 0.60 -6.97 6.10
C ARG A 18 0.64 -6.86 4.57
N ILE A 19 -0.48 -6.52 3.95
CA ILE A 19 -0.55 -6.30 2.49
C ILE A 19 0.43 -5.19 2.07
N VAL A 20 0.42 -4.06 2.79
CA VAL A 20 1.33 -2.93 2.49
C VAL A 20 2.80 -3.35 2.60
N ALA A 21 3.15 -4.11 3.65
CA ALA A 21 4.52 -4.60 3.83
C ALA A 21 4.95 -5.54 2.70
N GLU A 22 4.10 -6.48 2.30
CA GLU A 22 4.39 -7.41 1.21
C GLU A 22 4.61 -6.69 -0.13
N VAL A 23 3.78 -5.68 -0.44
CA VAL A 23 3.96 -4.85 -1.65
C VAL A 23 5.27 -4.07 -1.57
N LEU A 24 5.57 -3.43 -0.44
CA LEU A 24 6.81 -2.66 -0.28
C LEU A 24 8.06 -3.54 -0.47
N VAL A 25 8.07 -4.75 0.09
CA VAL A 25 9.16 -5.71 -0.06
C VAL A 25 9.31 -6.14 -1.53
N ALA A 26 8.22 -6.40 -2.23
CA ALA A 26 8.28 -6.79 -3.64
C ALA A 26 8.85 -5.67 -4.54
N LEU A 27 8.49 -4.41 -4.27
CA LEU A 27 9.01 -3.26 -5.00
C LEU A 27 10.53 -3.12 -4.88
N VAL A 28 11.14 -3.53 -3.76
CA VAL A 28 12.61 -3.49 -3.59
C VAL A 28 13.33 -4.22 -4.72
N GLY A 29 12.79 -5.36 -5.18
CA GLY A 29 13.36 -6.13 -6.30
C GLY A 29 13.32 -5.42 -7.66
N MET A 30 12.51 -4.37 -7.79
CA MET A 30 12.37 -3.58 -9.02
C MET A 30 13.31 -2.36 -9.04
N ILE A 31 13.92 -1.99 -7.91
CA ILE A 31 14.72 -0.77 -7.79
C ILE A 31 16.09 -0.97 -8.46
N LYS A 32 16.34 -0.21 -9.52
CA LYS A 32 17.64 -0.12 -10.19
C LYS A 32 17.78 1.22 -10.94
N PRO A 33 19.01 1.66 -11.27
CA PRO A 33 19.22 2.87 -12.05
C PRO A 33 18.40 2.86 -13.35
N GLY A 34 17.74 3.98 -13.65
CA GLY A 34 16.91 4.16 -14.85
C GLY A 34 15.44 3.74 -14.72
N VAL A 35 15.03 3.11 -13.61
CA VAL A 35 13.61 2.85 -13.34
C VAL A 35 12.87 4.15 -13.00
N LYS A 36 11.70 4.36 -13.60
CA LYS A 36 10.87 5.52 -13.31
C LYS A 36 10.01 5.23 -12.09
N THR A 37 9.87 6.21 -11.20
CA THR A 37 9.01 6.11 -10.02
C THR A 37 7.55 5.81 -10.36
N ARG A 38 7.05 6.32 -11.50
CA ARG A 38 5.70 6.00 -12.00
C ARG A 38 5.51 4.50 -12.31
N ASP A 39 6.58 3.81 -12.72
CA ASP A 39 6.50 2.40 -13.08
C ASP A 39 6.44 1.56 -11.79
N LEU A 40 7.10 2.03 -10.72
CA LEU A 40 6.97 1.47 -9.37
C LEU A 40 5.57 1.75 -8.77
N ASP A 41 5.02 2.94 -8.98
CA ASP A 41 3.66 3.30 -8.53
C ASP A 41 2.59 2.42 -9.18
N ALA A 42 2.68 2.22 -10.51
CA ALA A 42 1.77 1.34 -11.24
C ALA A 42 1.85 -0.11 -10.74
N ALA A 43 3.07 -0.64 -10.55
CA ALA A 43 3.25 -1.97 -10.01
C ALA A 43 2.70 -2.10 -8.57
N ALA A 44 2.90 -1.09 -7.73
CA ALA A 44 2.34 -1.07 -6.38
C ALA A 44 0.80 -1.13 -6.41
N GLU A 45 0.18 -0.35 -7.30
CA GLU A 45 -1.28 -0.35 -7.47
C GLU A 45 -1.81 -1.72 -7.90
N ASP A 46 -1.20 -2.34 -8.92
CA ASP A 46 -1.61 -3.65 -9.41
C ASP A 46 -1.52 -4.70 -8.29
N MET A 47 -0.40 -4.74 -7.57
CA MET A 47 -0.19 -5.68 -6.46
C MET A 47 -1.16 -5.46 -5.28
N LEU A 48 -1.55 -4.21 -4.99
CA LEU A 48 -2.56 -3.90 -3.99
C LEU A 48 -3.95 -4.40 -4.44
N ARG A 49 -4.32 -4.12 -5.69
CA ARG A 49 -5.62 -4.53 -6.26
C ARG A 49 -5.79 -6.04 -6.33
N GLU A 50 -4.73 -6.77 -6.71
CA GLU A 50 -4.70 -8.24 -6.69
C GLU A 50 -4.98 -8.83 -5.30
N ARG A 51 -4.59 -8.11 -4.23
CA ARG A 51 -4.81 -8.50 -2.83
C ARG A 51 -6.13 -7.97 -2.25
N GLY A 52 -7.00 -7.40 -3.09
CA GLY A 52 -8.27 -6.81 -2.68
C GLY A 52 -8.13 -5.49 -1.90
N ALA A 53 -6.96 -4.86 -1.93
CA ALA A 53 -6.72 -3.56 -1.32
C ALA A 53 -6.91 -2.42 -2.32
N CYS A 54 -7.17 -1.22 -1.81
CA CYS A 54 -7.24 0.00 -2.61
C CYS A 54 -6.07 0.94 -2.29
N PRO A 55 -5.54 1.67 -3.30
CA PRO A 55 -4.48 2.65 -3.08
C PRO A 55 -5.03 3.85 -2.30
N ALA A 56 -4.59 4.03 -1.06
CA ALA A 56 -5.15 5.04 -0.15
C ALA A 56 -4.91 6.49 -0.60
N PHE A 57 -3.87 6.74 -1.41
CA PHE A 57 -3.51 8.09 -1.84
C PHE A 57 -4.16 8.49 -3.15
N LYS A 58 -4.49 7.57 -4.07
CA LYS A 58 -5.09 7.94 -5.36
C LYS A 58 -6.48 8.54 -5.15
N GLY A 59 -6.67 9.76 -5.65
CA GLY A 59 -7.88 10.55 -5.42
C GLY A 59 -7.94 11.25 -4.05
N TYR A 60 -7.01 10.98 -3.13
CA TYR A 60 -7.01 11.62 -1.81
C TYR A 60 -6.65 13.10 -1.96
N ARG A 61 -7.63 13.98 -1.72
CA ARG A 61 -7.49 15.44 -1.84
C ARG A 61 -6.96 15.90 -3.21
N GLY A 62 -7.37 15.20 -4.27
CA GLY A 62 -6.96 15.51 -5.66
C GLY A 62 -5.58 14.99 -6.03
N TYR A 63 -4.97 14.13 -5.21
CA TYR A 63 -3.76 13.39 -5.59
C TYR A 63 -4.08 12.45 -6.77
N PRO A 64 -3.22 12.43 -7.81
CA PRO A 64 -3.47 11.66 -9.02
C PRO A 64 -3.45 10.13 -8.80
#